data_AF-B3H661-F1
#
_entry.id   AF-B3H661-F1
#
_cell.length_a   1.000
_cell.length_b   1.000
_cell.length_c   1.000
_cell.angle_alpha   90.00
_cell.angle_beta   90.00
_cell.angle_gamma   90.00
#
_symmetry.space_group_name_H-M   'P 1'
#
loop_
_entity.id
_entity.type
_entity.pdbx_description
1 polymer ?
#
loop_
_entity_poly.entity_id
_entity_poly.type
_entity_poly.pdbx_seq_one_letter_code
_entity_poly.pdbx_strand_id
1 'polypeptide(L)'
;MAKLVLFTAVIIAIFSHGSSVDDKCAACNAVAEELELQLLKEKPRNHLDMRNRLNSKGQREGKVIDYRISDLRVVDLLDGLCDRMQDYTLQKVEPKNRQWVKVGNFDNLTSNVFFPFLLKFALRDIFAIVHHIAASILTLFDKYA
;
A
#
# COMPACT_ATOMS: atom_id res chain seq x y z
N MET A 1 -20.83 32.17 6.35
CA MET A 1 -20.27 31.86 5.01
C MET A 1 -19.00 31.01 5.10
N ALA A 2 -17.93 31.44 5.78
CA ALA A 2 -16.69 30.67 5.89
C ALA A 2 -16.86 29.25 6.47
N LYS A 3 -17.71 29.07 7.50
CA LYS A 3 -17.99 27.75 8.10
C LYS A 3 -18.64 26.77 7.13
N LEU A 4 -19.51 27.23 6.24
CA LEU A 4 -20.20 26.38 5.25
C LEU A 4 -19.21 25.91 4.16
N VAL A 5 -18.31 26.80 3.74
CA VAL A 5 -17.24 26.50 2.77
C VAL A 5 -16.23 25.50 3.34
N LEU A 6 -15.89 25.64 4.62
CA LEU A 6 -15.01 24.71 5.32
C LEU A 6 -15.63 23.31 5.44
N PHE A 7 -16.92 23.24 5.75
CA PHE A 7 -17.67 21.97 5.78
C PHE A 7 -17.71 21.28 4.42
N THR A 8 -17.94 22.03 3.33
CA THR A 8 -17.95 21.44 1.97
C THR A 8 -16.57 20.95 1.53
N ALA A 9 -15.49 21.64 1.91
CA ALA A 9 -14.12 21.22 1.59
C ALA A 9 -13.72 19.92 2.32
N VAL A 10 -14.14 19.78 3.59
CA VAL A 10 -13.90 18.56 4.38
C VAL A 10 -14.65 17.35 3.78
N ILE A 11 -15.89 17.56 3.32
CA ILE A 11 -16.69 16.50 2.71
C ILE A 11 -16.05 15.99 1.41
N ILE A 12 -15.55 16.89 0.55
CA ILE A 12 -14.89 16.52 -0.72
C ILE A 12 -13.59 15.72 -0.46
N ALA A 13 -12.83 16.07 0.58
CA ALA A 13 -11.62 15.34 0.97
C ALA A 13 -11.91 13.90 1.45
N ILE A 14 -13.08 13.66 2.05
CA ILE A 14 -13.50 12.33 2.49
C ILE A 14 -13.91 11.47 1.29
N PHE A 15 -14.64 12.05 0.33
CA PHE A 15 -15.15 11.33 -0.85
C PHE A 15 -14.10 11.03 -1.94
N SER A 16 -12.87 11.55 -1.83
CA SER A 16 -11.77 11.22 -2.75
C SER A 16 -11.29 9.77 -2.71
N HIS A 17 -11.75 8.96 -1.75
CA HIS A 17 -11.38 7.55 -1.61
C HIS A 17 -12.32 6.62 -2.40
N GLY A 18 -12.51 6.89 -3.69
CA GLY A 18 -13.20 6.00 -4.63
C GLY A 18 -12.27 4.91 -5.14
N SER A 19 -11.79 4.03 -4.27
CA SER A 19 -11.00 2.86 -4.66
C SER A 19 -11.93 1.81 -5.29
N SER A 20 -11.74 1.47 -6.57
CA SER A 20 -12.45 0.35 -7.21
C SER A 20 -12.22 -0.93 -6.40
N VAL A 21 -13.29 -1.69 -6.13
CA VAL A 21 -13.19 -2.99 -5.43
C VAL A 21 -12.22 -3.93 -6.16
N ASP A 22 -12.20 -3.87 -7.50
CA ASP A 22 -11.28 -4.65 -8.34
C ASP A 22 -9.80 -4.36 -8.05
N ASP A 23 -9.44 -3.11 -7.71
CA ASP A 23 -8.06 -2.76 -7.34
C ASP A 23 -7.65 -3.40 -6.02
N LYS A 24 -8.58 -3.47 -5.07
CA LYS A 24 -8.35 -4.07 -3.75
C LYS A 24 -8.20 -5.59 -3.87
N CYS A 25 -9.07 -6.23 -4.64
CA CYS A 25 -8.97 -7.67 -4.91
C CYS A 25 -7.67 -8.02 -5.63
N ALA A 26 -7.28 -7.22 -6.63
CA ALA A 26 -6.01 -7.40 -7.32
C ALA A 26 -4.81 -7.23 -6.37
N ALA A 27 -4.87 -6.29 -5.42
CA ALA A 27 -3.82 -6.11 -4.42
C ALA A 27 -3.71 -7.31 -3.48
N CYS A 28 -4.83 -7.84 -2.99
CA CYS A 28 -4.85 -9.04 -2.15
C CYS A 28 -4.24 -10.25 -2.87
N ASN A 29 -4.53 -10.42 -4.17
CA ASN A 29 -3.96 -11.50 -4.97
C ASN A 29 -2.44 -11.40 -5.07
N ALA A 30 -1.89 -10.20 -5.26
CA ALA A 30 -0.44 -10.00 -5.30
C ALA A 30 0.23 -10.24 -3.93
N VAL A 31 -0.43 -9.85 -2.83
CA VAL A 31 0.04 -10.18 -1.48
C VAL A 31 0.05 -11.69 -1.26
N ALA A 32 -1.00 -12.39 -1.68
CA ALA A 32 -1.06 -13.85 -1.57
C ALA A 32 0.05 -14.53 -2.39
N GLU A 33 0.30 -14.08 -3.62
CA GLU A 33 1.38 -14.58 -4.47
C GLU A 33 2.75 -14.37 -3.82
N GLU A 34 3.04 -13.18 -3.29
CA GLU A 34 4.33 -12.93 -2.61
C GLU A 34 4.47 -13.80 -1.36
N LEU A 35 3.40 -14.02 -0.58
CA LEU A 35 3.44 -14.92 0.58
C LEU A 35 3.69 -16.39 0.18
N GLU A 36 3.08 -16.86 -0.90
CA GLU A 36 3.34 -18.19 -1.45
C GLU A 36 4.81 -18.34 -1.89
N LEU A 37 5.36 -17.33 -2.56
CA LEU A 37 6.77 -17.31 -2.93
C LEU A 37 7.70 -17.38 -1.71
N GLN A 38 7.35 -16.70 -0.61
CA GLN A 38 8.13 -16.77 0.63
C GLN A 38 8.01 -18.14 1.31
N LEU A 39 6.82 -18.75 1.30
CA LEU A 39 6.62 -20.11 1.79
C LEU A 39 7.44 -21.14 1.01
N LEU A 40 7.57 -20.97 -0.31
CA LEU A 40 8.41 -21.85 -1.15
C LEU A 40 9.92 -21.65 -0.89
N LYS A 41 10.32 -20.43 -0.51
CA LYS A 41 11.71 -20.10 -0.13
C LYS A 41 12.02 -20.39 1.34
N GLU A 42 11.02 -20.79 2.12
CA GLU A 42 11.15 -21.07 3.53
C GLU A 42 12.16 -22.20 3.74
N LYS A 43 13.24 -21.90 4.48
CA LYS A 43 14.23 -22.91 4.83
C LYS A 43 13.66 -23.83 5.91
N PRO A 44 13.87 -25.15 5.85
CA PRO A 44 13.46 -26.05 6.91
C PRO A 44 14.17 -25.65 8.22
N ARG A 45 13.37 -25.36 9.25
CA ARG A 45 13.85 -24.99 10.58
C ARG A 45 13.53 -26.08 11.59
N ASN A 46 14.40 -26.21 12.59
CA ASN A 46 14.19 -27.12 13.72
C ASN A 46 13.22 -26.51 14.75
N HIS A 47 12.91 -27.28 15.79
CA HIS A 47 12.13 -26.86 16.95
C HIS A 47 12.65 -25.55 17.59
N LEU A 48 11.71 -24.73 18.07
CA LEU A 48 11.97 -23.62 18.97
C LEU A 48 12.22 -24.16 20.38
N ASP A 49 13.41 -23.91 20.91
CA ASP A 49 13.77 -24.29 22.27
C ASP A 49 13.55 -23.13 23.22
N MET A 50 12.45 -23.16 23.98
CA MET A 50 12.16 -22.16 25.01
C MET A 50 12.66 -22.57 26.40
N ARG A 51 13.57 -23.56 26.49
CA ARG A 51 14.09 -24.04 27.78
C ARG A 51 15.23 -23.16 28.29
N ASN A 52 14.86 -22.00 28.84
CA ASN A 52 15.84 -21.03 29.35
C ASN A 52 16.26 -21.28 30.81
N ARG A 53 15.46 -22.04 31.60
CA ARG A 53 15.71 -22.26 33.03
C ARG A 53 16.40 -23.60 33.27
N LEU A 54 17.43 -23.64 34.13
CA LEU A 54 18.03 -24.87 34.63
C LEU A 54 17.40 -25.24 35.98
N ASN A 55 17.05 -26.50 36.16
CA ASN A 55 16.62 -27.02 37.46
C ASN A 55 17.84 -27.39 38.33
N SER A 56 17.60 -27.68 39.62
CA SER A 56 18.66 -28.08 40.55
C SER A 56 19.34 -29.41 40.19
N LYS A 57 18.76 -30.19 39.26
CA LYS A 57 19.32 -31.43 38.71
C LYS A 57 20.12 -31.20 37.40
N GLY A 58 20.30 -29.95 36.99
CA GLY A 58 21.03 -29.57 35.78
C GLY A 58 20.27 -29.82 34.46
N GLN A 59 18.98 -30.14 34.51
CA GLN A 59 18.14 -30.29 33.31
C GLN A 59 17.50 -28.95 32.95
N ARG A 60 17.40 -28.68 31.65
CA ARG A 60 16.72 -27.50 31.13
C ARG A 60 15.21 -27.69 31.17
N GLU A 61 14.53 -26.81 31.89
CA GLU A 61 13.08 -26.74 31.96
C GLU A 61 12.52 -25.73 30.96
N GLY A 62 11.39 -26.09 30.36
CA GLY A 62 10.66 -25.26 29.41
C GLY A 62 10.03 -26.11 28.31
N LYS A 63 9.42 -25.43 27.35
CA LYS A 63 8.70 -26.08 26.25
C LYS A 63 9.55 -26.07 24.97
N VAL A 64 9.68 -27.22 24.33
CA VAL A 64 10.20 -27.32 22.96
C VAL A 64 8.99 -27.35 22.03
N ILE A 65 8.89 -26.40 21.12
CA ILE A 65 7.75 -26.27 20.19
C ILE A 65 8.26 -26.45 18.77
N ASP A 66 7.53 -27.19 17.94
CA ASP A 66 7.83 -27.25 16.51
C ASP A 66 7.60 -25.87 15.87
N TYR A 67 8.57 -25.40 15.09
CA TYR A 67 8.47 -24.13 14.37
C TYR A 67 7.24 -24.09 13.46
N ARG A 68 6.86 -25.22 12.84
CA ARG A 68 5.74 -25.30 11.90
C ARG A 68 4.39 -24.91 12.50
N ILE A 69 4.23 -25.16 13.81
CA ILE A 69 3.00 -24.92 14.58
C ILE A 69 3.13 -23.65 15.43
N SER A 70 4.32 -23.03 15.44
CA SER A 70 4.56 -21.82 16.21
C SER A 70 3.99 -20.59 15.51
N ASP A 71 3.46 -19.67 16.31
CA ASP A 71 3.02 -18.34 15.82
C ASP A 71 4.18 -17.54 15.22
N LEU A 72 5.42 -17.84 15.64
CA LEU A 72 6.62 -17.22 15.12
C LEU A 72 6.77 -17.43 13.60
N ARG A 73 6.31 -18.57 13.06
CA ARG A 73 6.37 -18.82 11.62
C ARG A 73 5.59 -17.78 10.82
N VAL A 74 4.43 -17.35 11.31
CA VAL A 74 3.63 -16.31 10.65
C VAL A 74 4.29 -14.95 10.77
N VAL A 75 4.87 -14.63 11.93
CA VAL A 75 5.60 -13.37 12.14
C VAL A 75 6.78 -13.26 11.18
N ASP A 76 7.58 -14.32 11.08
CA ASP A 76 8.76 -14.36 10.20
C ASP A 76 8.37 -14.28 8.71
N LEU A 77 7.23 -14.84 8.31
CA LEU A 77 6.73 -14.74 6.93
C LEU A 77 6.23 -13.33 6.58
N LEU A 78 5.57 -12.66 7.55
CA LEU A 78 5.05 -11.31 7.39
C LEU A 78 6.15 -10.24 7.51
N ASP A 79 7.31 -10.58 8.07
CA ASP A 79 8.41 -9.63 8.23
C ASP A 79 8.96 -9.16 6.87
N GLY A 80 9.11 -7.83 6.75
CA GLY A 80 9.49 -7.16 5.51
C GLY A 80 8.53 -7.35 4.32
N LEU A 81 7.30 -7.87 4.52
CA LEU A 81 6.31 -8.05 3.44
C LEU A 81 5.99 -6.72 2.77
N CYS A 82 5.74 -5.68 3.57
CA CYS A 82 5.43 -4.35 3.06
C CYS A 82 6.55 -3.79 2.18
N ASP A 83 7.82 -4.04 2.52
CA ASP A 83 8.96 -3.57 1.75
C ASP A 83 9.03 -4.23 0.37
N ARG A 84 8.78 -5.54 0.30
CA ARG A 84 8.73 -6.28 -0.98
C ARG A 84 7.56 -5.88 -1.86
N MET A 85 6.45 -5.42 -1.26
CA MET A 85 5.28 -4.95 -2.00
C MET A 85 5.51 -3.57 -2.64
N GLN A 86 6.53 -2.80 -2.24
CA GLN A 86 6.84 -1.49 -2.84
C GLN A 86 7.30 -1.61 -4.30
N ASP A 87 7.85 -2.77 -4.69
CA ASP A 87 8.28 -3.05 -6.06
C ASP A 87 7.12 -3.39 -7.01
N TYR A 88 5.88 -3.45 -6.51
CA TYR A 88 4.71 -3.76 -7.32
C TYR A 88 4.06 -2.49 -7.87
N THR A 89 3.65 -2.55 -9.14
CA THR A 89 2.89 -1.48 -9.78
C THR A 89 1.60 -2.00 -10.37
N LEU A 90 0.58 -1.15 -10.42
CA LEU A 90 -0.71 -1.47 -11.01
C LEU A 90 -0.63 -1.28 -12.53
N GLN A 91 -0.58 -2.39 -13.28
CA GLN A 91 -0.69 -2.35 -14.73
C GLN A 91 -2.13 -2.58 -15.17
N LYS A 92 -2.57 -1.75 -16.13
CA LYS A 92 -3.85 -1.90 -16.79
C LYS A 92 -3.63 -2.68 -18.08
N VAL A 93 -3.79 -4.00 -17.98
CA VAL A 93 -3.66 -4.91 -19.13
C VAL A 93 -4.85 -4.73 -20.08
N GLU A 94 -6.05 -4.51 -19.52
CA GLU A 94 -7.31 -4.30 -20.26
C GLU A 94 -8.29 -3.40 -19.48
N PRO A 95 -9.39 -2.88 -20.07
CA PRO A 95 -10.35 -2.04 -19.36
C PRO A 95 -10.97 -2.69 -18.11
N LYS A 96 -10.97 -4.03 -18.02
CA LYS A 96 -11.55 -4.80 -16.91
C LYS A 96 -10.55 -5.60 -16.08
N ASN A 97 -9.32 -5.79 -16.54
CA ASN A 97 -8.30 -6.56 -15.81
C ASN A 97 -7.16 -5.64 -15.40
N ARG A 98 -7.15 -5.29 -14.10
CA ARG A 98 -6.06 -4.57 -13.45
C ARG A 98 -5.28 -5.59 -12.63
N GLN A 99 -3.98 -5.66 -12.85
CA GLN A 99 -3.11 -6.62 -12.17
C GLN A 99 -1.92 -5.87 -11.58
N TRP A 100 -1.56 -6.27 -10.36
CA TRP A 100 -0.33 -5.83 -9.74
C TRP A 100 0.81 -6.69 -10.26
N VAL A 101 1.83 -6.07 -10.83
CA VAL A 101 2.98 -6.75 -11.41
C VAL A 101 4.24 -6.26 -10.73
N LYS A 102 5.12 -7.19 -10.34
CA LYS A 102 6.42 -6.89 -9.76
C LYS A 102 7.34 -6.29 -10.81
N VAL A 103 7.86 -5.10 -10.55
CA VAL A 103 8.73 -4.35 -11.46
C VAL A 103 10.18 -4.61 -11.07
N GLY A 104 10.94 -5.28 -11.94
CA GLY A 104 12.38 -5.51 -11.71
C GLY A 104 13.26 -4.30 -12.00
N ASN A 105 12.82 -3.42 -12.90
CA ASN A 105 13.47 -2.13 -13.19
C ASN A 105 12.41 -1.13 -13.64
N PHE A 106 12.24 -0.03 -12.89
CA PHE A 106 11.29 1.03 -13.18
C PHE A 106 11.61 1.77 -14.49
N ASP A 107 12.87 1.76 -14.94
CA ASP A 107 13.31 2.42 -16.17
C ASP A 107 12.79 1.72 -17.44
N ASN A 108 12.44 0.43 -17.33
CA ASN A 108 11.93 -0.38 -18.45
C ASN A 108 10.40 -0.30 -18.63
N LEU A 109 9.69 0.42 -17.76
CA LEU A 109 8.27 0.70 -17.94
C LEU A 109 8.14 1.74 -19.06
N THR A 110 8.11 1.26 -20.31
CA THR A 110 8.02 2.10 -21.51
C THR A 110 6.87 3.12 -21.42
N SER A 111 7.23 4.34 -21.81
CA SER A 111 6.51 5.62 -21.98
C SER A 111 4.98 5.68 -22.15
N ASN A 112 4.25 4.59 -22.37
CA ASN A 112 2.78 4.59 -22.45
C ASN A 112 2.08 4.68 -21.08
N VAL A 113 2.79 4.41 -19.97
CA VAL A 113 2.26 4.55 -18.60
C VAL A 113 2.80 5.80 -17.90
N PHE A 114 3.97 6.29 -18.31
CA PHE A 114 4.67 7.41 -17.67
C PHE A 114 4.07 8.79 -18.01
N PHE A 115 3.65 9.00 -19.27
CA PHE A 115 3.14 10.28 -19.75
C PHE A 115 1.80 10.74 -19.14
N PRO A 116 0.82 9.86 -18.82
CA PRO A 116 -0.40 10.28 -18.14
C PRO A 116 -0.24 10.43 -16.62
N PHE A 117 0.88 10.02 -16.01
CA PHE A 117 1.05 10.11 -14.55
C PHE A 117 1.64 11.46 -14.13
N LEU A 118 2.76 11.89 -14.72
CA LEU A 118 3.38 13.18 -14.40
C LEU A 118 2.54 14.39 -14.87
N LEU A 119 1.91 14.29 -16.05
CA LEU A 119 1.07 15.39 -16.57
C LEU A 119 -0.24 15.55 -15.77
N LYS A 120 -0.76 14.46 -15.20
CA LYS A 120 -2.03 14.46 -14.44
C LYS A 120 -1.82 14.77 -12.95
N PHE A 121 -0.63 14.54 -12.40
CA PHE A 121 -0.26 15.05 -11.08
C PHE A 121 0.15 16.52 -11.13
N ALA A 122 0.90 16.96 -12.14
CA ALA A 122 1.36 18.36 -12.19
C ALA A 122 0.29 19.37 -12.63
N LEU A 123 -0.62 19.02 -13.55
CA LEU A 123 -1.58 20.01 -14.10
C LEU A 123 -2.97 19.98 -13.47
N ARG A 124 -3.39 18.86 -12.86
CA ARG A 124 -4.75 18.75 -12.30
C ARG A 124 -4.93 19.51 -10.99
N ASP A 125 -3.88 19.56 -10.17
CA ASP A 125 -3.90 20.34 -8.93
C ASP A 125 -3.73 21.84 -9.23
N ILE A 126 -2.90 22.20 -10.21
CA ILE A 126 -2.71 23.61 -10.61
C ILE A 126 -3.94 24.17 -11.31
N PHE A 127 -4.61 23.43 -12.21
CA PHE A 127 -5.77 23.96 -12.95
C PHE A 127 -7.00 24.15 -12.05
N ALA A 128 -7.26 23.23 -11.11
CA ALA A 128 -8.39 23.36 -10.19
C ALA A 128 -8.18 24.50 -9.18
N ILE A 129 -6.95 24.67 -8.68
CA ILE A 129 -6.61 25.75 -7.74
C ILE A 129 -6.59 27.11 -8.46
N VAL A 130 -6.02 27.21 -9.66
CA VAL A 130 -5.98 28.46 -10.43
C VAL A 130 -7.39 28.89 -10.88
N HIS A 131 -8.26 27.96 -11.29
CA HIS A 131 -9.62 28.29 -11.69
C HIS A 131 -10.49 28.71 -10.49
N HIS A 132 -10.31 28.08 -9.32
CA HIS A 132 -11.02 28.49 -8.09
C HIS A 132 -10.50 29.81 -7.51
N ILE A 133 -9.19 30.08 -7.57
CA ILE A 133 -8.59 31.34 -7.12
C ILE A 133 -8.99 32.49 -8.06
N ALA A 134 -8.99 32.28 -9.38
CA ALA A 134 -9.40 33.30 -10.34
C ALA A 134 -10.88 33.70 -10.19
N ALA A 135 -11.78 32.73 -10.01
CA ALA A 135 -13.20 33.00 -9.78
C ALA A 135 -13.48 33.68 -8.42
N SER A 136 -12.68 33.40 -7.40
CA SER A 136 -12.79 34.04 -6.08
C SER A 136 -12.25 35.48 -6.08
N ILE A 137 -11.22 35.77 -6.88
CA ILE A 137 -10.67 37.13 -7.04
C ILE A 137 -11.62 38.02 -7.85
N LEU A 138 -12.23 37.50 -8.93
CA LEU A 138 -13.21 38.24 -9.73
C LEU A 138 -14.46 38.63 -8.93
N THR A 139 -14.95 37.74 -8.07
CA THR A 139 -16.12 38.02 -7.22
C THR A 139 -15.81 38.90 -6.01
N LEU A 140 -14.54 39.07 -5.64
CA LEU A 140 -14.08 40.06 -4.65
C LEU A 140 -13.90 41.44 -5.26
N PHE A 141 -13.42 41.54 -6.51
CA PHE A 141 -13.36 42.81 -7.24
C PHE A 141 -14.75 43.41 -7.50
N ASP A 142 -15.74 42.58 -7.85
CA ASP A 142 -17.15 43.02 -8.03
C ASP A 142 -17.85 43.46 -6.72
N LYS A 143 -17.28 43.15 -5.56
CA LYS A 143 -17.88 43.47 -4.26
C LYS A 143 -17.26 44.69 -3.57
N TYR A 144 -16.15 45.21 -4.12
CA TYR A 144 -15.38 46.34 -3.58
C TYR A 144 -15.13 47.46 -4.60
N ALA A 145 -15.65 47.34 -5.83
CA ALA A 145 -15.93 48.47 -6.72
C ALA A 145 -17.36 49.00 -6.45
#